data_AF-A0A6A4QF95-F1
#
_entry.id   AF-A0A6A4QF95-F1
#
_cell.length_a   1.000
_cell.length_b   1.000
_cell.length_c   1.000
_cell.angle_alpha   90.00
_cell.angle_beta   90.00
_cell.angle_gamma   90.00
#
_symmetry.space_group_name_H-M   'P 1'
#
loop_
_entity.id
_entity.type
_entity.pdbx_description
1 polymer ?
#
loop_
_entity_poly.entity_id
_entity_poly.type
_entity_poly.pdbx_seq_one_letter_code
_entity_poly.pdbx_strand_id
1 'polypeptide(L)' 'MIFSQTQTTLKKVVLNLRDSSGDLLTCTLWESHAIKFLNCYNNQLSGKTMVMILTHARVKEGQGKYPPSLINS' A
#
# COMPACT_ATOMS: atom_id res chain seq x y z
N MET A 1 0.21 9.98 -3.93
CA MET A 1 0.48 8.53 -3.81
C MET A 1 1.14 8.09 -5.11
N ILE A 2 2.35 7.51 -5.07
CA ILE A 2 3.02 6.97 -6.26
C ILE A 2 2.86 5.44 -6.20
N PHE A 3 2.23 4.87 -7.22
CA PHE A 3 1.97 3.44 -7.34
C PHE A 3 2.91 2.86 -8.41
N SER A 4 3.60 1.77 -8.09
CA SER A 4 4.39 1.00 -9.05
C SER A 4 4.03 -0.49 -8.95
N GLN A 5 3.60 -1.06 -10.07
CA GLN A 5 3.32 -2.50 -10.20
C GLN A 5 4.49 -3.17 -10.90
N THR A 6 5.06 -4.21 -10.29
CA THR A 6 6.23 -4.93 -10.84
C THR A 6 5.94 -6.38 -11.26
N GLN A 7 4.69 -6.85 -11.20
CA GLN A 7 4.39 -8.25 -11.54
C GLN A 7 3.02 -8.47 -12.20
N THR A 8 3.02 -9.27 -13.27
CA THR A 8 1.91 -9.61 -14.18
C THR A 8 0.92 -10.65 -13.66
N THR A 9 1.16 -11.24 -12.49
CA THR A 9 0.15 -11.99 -11.74
C THR A 9 -0.31 -11.12 -10.57
N LEU A 10 -1.62 -10.89 -10.43
CA LEU A 10 -2.28 -10.01 -9.45
C LEU A 10 -2.15 -10.51 -7.99
N LYS A 11 -0.95 -10.89 -7.56
CA LYS A 11 -0.66 -11.45 -6.24
C LYS A 11 -0.09 -10.44 -5.27
N LYS A 12 0.45 -9.31 -5.76
CA LYS A 12 1.15 -8.35 -4.92
C LYS A 12 0.98 -6.92 -5.44
N VAL A 13 0.71 -6.01 -4.52
CA VAL A 13 0.72 -4.57 -4.76
C VAL A 13 1.62 -3.93 -3.71
N VAL A 14 2.52 -3.04 -4.14
CA VAL A 14 3.36 -2.23 -3.24
C VAL A 14 2.95 -0.77 -3.43
N LEU A 15 2.70 -0.08 -2.33
CA LEU A 15 2.23 1.30 -2.34
C LEU A 15 2.86 2.10 -1.21
N ASN A 16 3.08 3.39 -1.47
CA ASN A 16 3.56 4.34 -0.48
C ASN A 16 2.40 5.15 0.08
N LEU A 17 2.17 5.00 1.37
CA LEU A 17 1.24 5.82 2.15
C LEU A 17 1.99 7.04 2.67
N ARG A 18 1.33 8.20 2.66
CA ARG A 18 1.83 9.40 3.33
C ARG A 18 0.94 9.64 4.54
N ASP A 19 1.54 9.78 5.71
CA ASP A 19 0.81 10.11 6.92
C ASP A 19 0.68 11.64 7.11
N SER A 20 0.17 12.06 8.26
CA SER A 20 -0.01 13.47 8.60
C SER A 20 1.28 14.20 8.96
N SER A 21 2.38 13.51 9.33
CA SER A 21 3.70 14.17 9.48
C SER A 21 4.36 14.39 8.12
N GLY A 22 3.85 13.75 7.07
CA GLY A 22 4.38 13.81 5.72
C GLY A 22 5.39 12.70 5.44
N ASP A 23 5.59 11.78 6.38
CA ASP A 23 6.46 10.63 6.25
C ASP A 23 5.84 9.60 5.31
N LEU A 24 6.72 8.85 4.63
CA LEU A 24 6.31 7.81 3.70
C LEU A 24 6.43 6.44 4.35
N LEU A 25 5.34 5.69 4.27
CA LEU A 25 5.21 4.33 4.75
C LEU A 25 4.99 3.37 3.58
N THR A 26 5.91 2.43 3.39
CA THR A 26 5.77 1.40 2.37
C THR A 26 4.87 0.27 2.89
N CYS A 27 3.78 0.01 2.17
CA CYS A 27 2.84 -1.06 2.46
C CYS A 27 2.83 -2.06 1.29
N THR A 28 2.84 -3.35 1.62
CA THR A 28 2.63 -4.43 0.64
C THR A 28 1.30 -5.12 0.91
N LEU A 29 0.42 -5.13 -0.09
CA LEU A 29 -0.82 -5.90 -0.10
C LEU A 29 -0.60 -7.17 -0.92
N TRP A 30 -1.16 -8.28 -0.45
CA TRP A 30 -1.09 -9.57 -1.13
C TRP A 30 -2.48 -10.06 -1.54
N GLU A 31 -2.51 -10.84 -2.62
CA GLU A 31 -3.64 -11.64 -3.09
C GLU A 31 -4.96 -10.87 -3.10
N SER A 32 -5.97 -11.35 -2.34
CA SER A 32 -7.32 -10.78 -2.31
C SER A 32 -7.33 -9.32 -1.87
N HIS A 33 -6.41 -8.89 -0.99
CA HIS A 33 -6.30 -7.49 -0.56
C HIS A 33 -5.74 -6.62 -1.69
N ALA A 34 -4.76 -7.11 -2.44
CA ALA A 34 -4.21 -6.42 -3.60
C ALA A 34 -5.28 -6.23 -4.70
N ILE A 35 -6.09 -7.25 -4.96
CA ILE A 35 -7.18 -7.19 -5.95
C ILE A 35 -8.26 -6.21 -5.52
N LYS A 36 -8.73 -6.28 -4.26
CA LYS A 36 -9.73 -5.36 -3.72
C LYS A 36 -9.27 -3.90 -3.80
N PHE A 37 -8.01 -3.64 -3.44
CA PHE A 37 -7.40 -2.32 -3.56
C PHE A 37 -7.43 -1.82 -5.01
N LEU A 38 -6.96 -2.64 -5.95
CA LEU A 38 -6.87 -2.22 -7.35
C LEU A 38 -8.25 -1.94 -7.97
N ASN A 39 -9.25 -2.75 -7.63
CA ASN A 39 -10.63 -2.51 -8.07
C ASN A 39 -11.17 -1.20 -7.50
N CYS A 40 -10.91 -0.89 -6.23
CA CYS A 40 -11.31 0.39 -5.63
C CYS A 40 -10.58 1.58 -6.28
N TYR A 41 -9.28 1.43 -6.53
CA TYR A 41 -8.45 2.48 -7.13
C TYR A 41 -8.84 2.76 -8.59
N ASN A 42 -9.04 1.73 -9.41
CA ASN A 42 -9.39 1.88 -10.81
C ASN A 42 -10.82 2.40 -11.03
N ASN A 43 -11.75 2.11 -10.11
CA ASN A 43 -13.12 2.61 -10.17
C ASN A 43 -13.27 4.03 -9.57
N GLN A 44 -12.18 4.63 -9.09
CA GLN A 44 -12.23 5.97 -8.50
C GLN A 44 -12.25 7.04 -9.60
N LEU A 45 -13.13 8.04 -9.44
CA LEU A 45 -13.13 9.21 -10.31
C LEU A 45 -11.77 9.93 -10.18
N SER A 46 -11.14 10.19 -11.34
CA SER A 46 -9.85 10.86 -11.41
C SER A 46 -9.86 12.16 -10.58
N GLY A 47 -8.83 12.35 -9.74
CA GLY A 47 -8.65 13.54 -8.90
C GLY A 47 -9.16 13.44 -7.47
N LYS A 48 -9.78 12.35 -7.04
CA LYS A 48 -10.16 12.14 -5.63
C LYS A 48 -9.00 11.61 -4.78
N THR A 49 -8.87 12.13 -3.56
CA THR A 49 -7.93 11.61 -2.57
C THR A 49 -8.46 10.30 -1.99
N MET A 50 -7.69 9.22 -2.13
CA MET A 50 -7.98 7.95 -1.49
C MET A 50 -7.36 7.90 -0.09
N VAL A 51 -8.18 7.62 0.93
CA VAL A 51 -7.73 7.36 2.30
C VAL A 51 -7.79 5.86 2.57
N MET A 52 -6.76 5.30 3.19
CA MET A 52 -6.69 3.89 3.53
C MET A 52 -6.50 3.71 5.03
N ILE A 53 -7.33 2.87 5.65
CA ILE A 53 -7.21 2.46 7.06
C ILE A 53 -6.66 1.03 7.05
N LEU A 54 -5.49 0.84 7.67
CA LEU A 54 -4.88 -0.48 7.81
C LEU A 54 -5.16 -1.03 9.21
N THR A 55 -5.80 -2.19 9.27
CA THR A 55 -6.03 -2.94 10.53
C THR A 55 -5.33 -4.28 10.46
N HIS A 56 -4.77 -4.76 11.58
CA HIS A 56 -4.09 -6.06 11.66
C HIS A 56 -2.91 -6.24 10.68
N ALA A 57 -2.28 -5.13 10.29
CA ALA A 57 -1.03 -5.19 9.54
C ALA A 57 0.13 -5.53 10.50
N ARG A 58 0.91 -6.54 10.13
CA ARG A 58 2.24 -6.80 10.69
C ARG A 58 3.16 -5.64 10.36
N VAL A 59 4.08 -5.33 11.26
CA VAL A 59 5.16 -4.37 11.03
C VAL A 59 6.46 -5.16 10.88
N LYS A 60 7.26 -4.86 9.87
CA LYS A 60 8.59 -5.40 9.65
C LYS A 60 9.58 -4.25 9.65
N GLU A 61 10.70 -4.40 10.34
CA GLU A 61 11.79 -3.44 10.28
C GLU A 61 12.29 -3.30 8.83
N GLY A 62 12.45 -2.04 8.39
CA GLY A 62 13.09 -1.75 7.12
C GLY A 62 14.52 -2.28 7.14
N GLN A 63 15.01 -2.81 6.01
CA GLN A 63 16.44 -3.09 5.89
C GLN A 63 17.18 -1.75 5.78
N GLY A 64 17.69 -1.24 6.90
CA GLY A 64 18.43 0.03 7.02
C GLY A 64 17.72 1.11 7.86
N LYS A 65 18.30 2.32 7.93
CA LYS A 65 17.74 3.54 8.59
C LYS A 65 16.47 4.08 7.88
N TYR A 66 15.52 3.22 7.57
CA TYR A 66 14.26 3.57 6.93
C TYR A 66 13.08 3.18 7.83
N PRO A 67 11.95 3.91 7.72
CA PRO A 67 10.82 3.72 8.63
C PRO A 67 10.25 2.30 8.53
N PRO A 68 9.58 1.83 9.60
CA PRO A 68 9.02 0.49 9.67
C PRO A 68 8.11 0.20 8.46
N SER A 69 8.27 -0.98 7.84
CA SER A 69 7.41 -1.43 6.74
C SER A 69 6.20 -2.19 7.28
N LEU A 70 5.01 -2.07 6.67
CA LEU A 70 3.83 -2.85 7.07
C LEU A 70 3.53 -3.97 6.07
N ILE A 71 3.22 -5.16 6.58
CA ILE A 71 2.90 -6.41 5.87
C ILE A 71 1.58 -6.95 6.44
N ASN A 72 0.57 -7.34 5.67
CA ASN A 72 -0.62 -7.96 6.30
C ASN A 72 -0.32 -9.39 6.81
N SER A 73 -1.11 -9.87 7.79
CA SER A 73 -1.14 -11.29 8.14
C SER A 73 -2.04 -12.09 7.22
#